data_AF-A0A2I0AXI2-F1
#
_entry.id   AF-A0A2I0AXI2-F1
#
_cell.length_a   1.000
_cell.length_b   1.000
_cell.length_c   1.000
_cell.angle_alpha   90.00
_cell.angle_beta   90.00
_cell.angle_gamma   90.00
#
_symmetry.space_group_name_H-M   'P 1'
#
loop_
_entity.id
_entity.type
_entity.pdbx_description
1 polymer ?
#
loop_
_entity_poly.entity_id
_entity_poly.type
_entity_poly.pdbx_seq_one_letter_code
_entity_poly.pdbx_strand_id
1 'polypeptide(L)'
;MRMLRWMCGYTRKNRMRNEYIRKKVGVAPIEDKLRESRLRWFGHLNRRPIEAPVRKIELLDFDHVQRGRGRPKKTWQETIRSDLSYLNLDKNLVTDRAQWKQRIHVADPT
;
A
#
# COMPACT_ATOMS: atom_id res chain seq x y z
N MET A 1 9.12 12.84 -8.96
CA MET A 1 9.99 13.88 -8.34
C MET A 1 10.44 14.99 -9.28
N ARG A 2 10.70 14.75 -10.58
CA ARG A 2 11.14 15.79 -11.52
C ARG A 2 10.15 16.96 -11.62
N MET A 3 8.87 16.67 -11.84
CA MET A 3 7.81 17.68 -11.91
C MET A 3 7.64 18.44 -10.59
N LEU A 4 7.53 17.75 -9.46
CA LEU A 4 7.42 18.39 -8.13
C LEU A 4 8.59 19.33 -7.84
N ARG A 5 9.80 18.94 -8.23
CA ARG A 5 11.00 19.79 -8.12
C ARG A 5 10.90 21.02 -9.01
N TRP A 6 10.51 20.85 -10.26
CA TRP A 6 10.33 21.93 -11.22
C TRP A 6 9.28 22.94 -10.77
N MET A 7 8.09 22.48 -10.33
CA MET A 7 7.03 23.34 -9.78
C MET A 7 7.50 24.15 -8.57
N CYS A 8 8.40 23.60 -7.76
CA CYS A 8 8.97 24.29 -6.59
C CYS A 8 10.25 25.10 -6.91
N GLY A 9 10.69 25.17 -8.17
CA GLY A 9 11.93 25.86 -8.56
C GLY A 9 13.22 25.18 -8.09
N TYR A 10 13.17 23.91 -7.69
CA TYR A 10 14.35 23.19 -7.21
C TYR A 10 15.00 22.38 -8.32
N THR A 11 16.32 22.45 -8.40
CA THR A 11 17.16 21.59 -9.23
C THR A 11 17.79 20.48 -8.38
N ARG A 12 18.53 19.55 -9.02
CA ARG A 12 19.35 18.58 -8.30
C ARG A 12 20.50 19.23 -7.53
N LYS A 13 21.02 20.37 -7.99
CA LYS A 13 22.15 21.09 -7.34
C LYS A 13 21.78 21.63 -5.96
N ASN A 14 20.50 21.92 -5.72
CA ASN A 14 20.04 22.40 -4.41
C ASN A 14 20.10 21.32 -3.31
N ARG A 15 20.34 20.04 -3.65
CA ARG A 15 20.44 18.91 -2.71
C ARG A 15 19.27 18.78 -1.72
N MET A 16 18.10 19.34 -2.06
CA MET A 16 16.89 19.26 -1.25
C MET A 16 16.40 17.81 -1.14
N ARG A 17 16.08 17.37 0.07
CA ARG A 17 15.50 16.03 0.31
C ARG A 17 14.12 15.92 -0.34
N ASN A 18 13.80 14.72 -0.86
CA ASN A 18 12.51 14.48 -1.52
C ASN A 18 11.33 14.61 -0.55
N GLU A 19 11.51 14.22 0.71
CA GLU A 19 10.52 14.35 1.79
C GLU A 19 10.11 15.82 1.97
N TYR A 20 11.07 16.74 2.00
CA TYR A 20 10.80 18.16 2.12
C TYR A 20 9.96 18.68 0.94
N ILE A 21 10.32 18.30 -0.29
CA ILE A 21 9.59 18.74 -1.49
C ILE A 21 8.16 18.20 -1.49
N ARG A 22 7.98 16.92 -1.12
CA ARG A 22 6.66 16.30 -1.00
C ARG A 22 5.81 17.01 0.06
N LYS A 23 6.36 17.23 1.25
CA LYS A 23 5.70 17.98 2.33
C LYS A 23 5.28 19.38 1.89
N LYS A 24 6.13 20.08 1.14
CA LYS A 24 5.83 21.42 0.61
C LYS A 24 4.66 21.44 -0.37
N VAL A 25 4.54 20.42 -1.22
CA VAL A 25 3.44 20.31 -2.21
C VAL A 25 2.22 19.59 -1.64
N GLY A 26 2.34 18.97 -0.46
CA GLY A 26 1.28 18.15 0.15
C GLY A 26 1.14 16.75 -0.47
N VAL A 27 2.08 16.31 -1.32
CA VAL A 27 2.01 15.03 -2.03
C VAL A 27 2.52 13.88 -1.16
N ALA A 28 1.75 12.81 -1.04
CA ALA A 28 2.15 11.64 -0.25
C ALA A 28 3.30 10.84 -0.91
N PRO A 29 4.09 10.11 -0.11
CA PRO A 29 4.98 9.08 -0.65
C PRO A 29 4.21 8.03 -1.47
N ILE A 30 4.81 7.59 -2.58
CA ILE A 30 4.18 6.58 -3.45
C ILE A 30 3.95 5.25 -2.72
N GLU A 31 4.83 4.89 -1.78
CA GLU A 31 4.72 3.68 -0.99
C GLU A 31 3.45 3.68 -0.14
N ASP A 32 3.06 4.83 0.41
CA ASP A 32 1.85 4.97 1.21
C ASP A 32 0.60 4.85 0.33
N LYS A 33 0.62 5.41 -0.88
CA LYS A 33 -0.47 5.26 -1.87
C LYS A 33 -0.61 3.82 -2.38
N LEU A 34 0.51 3.14 -2.60
CA LEU A 34 0.51 1.72 -2.95
C LEU A 34 -0.08 0.89 -1.79
N ARG A 35 0.30 1.20 -0.55
CA ARG A 35 -0.24 0.56 0.65
C ARG A 35 -1.74 0.77 0.78
N GLU A 36 -2.22 2.01 0.65
CA GLU A 36 -3.66 2.33 0.64
C GLU A 36 -4.39 1.49 -0.42
N SER A 37 -3.83 1.40 -1.63
CA SER A 37 -4.45 0.65 -2.74
C SER A 37 -4.50 -0.86 -2.47
N ARG A 38 -3.40 -1.44 -1.96
CA ARG A 38 -3.34 -2.86 -1.58
C ARG A 38 -4.34 -3.18 -0.47
N LEU A 39 -4.42 -2.35 0.58
CA LEU A 39 -5.35 -2.53 1.69
C LEU A 39 -6.81 -2.27 1.29
N ARG A 40 -7.05 -1.36 0.33
CA ARG A 40 -8.39 -1.16 -0.24
C ARG A 40 -8.86 -2.41 -0.97
N TRP A 41 -7.98 -3.05 -1.76
CA TRP A 41 -8.28 -4.31 -2.42
C TRP A 41 -8.46 -5.47 -1.42
N PHE A 42 -7.56 -5.61 -0.44
CA PHE A 42 -7.71 -6.57 0.64
C PHE A 42 -9.04 -6.42 1.39
N GLY A 43 -9.43 -5.18 1.66
CA GLY A 43 -10.71 -4.84 2.26
C GLY A 43 -11.90 -5.28 1.40
N HIS A 44 -11.79 -5.12 0.08
CA HIS A 44 -12.78 -5.61 -0.86
C HIS A 44 -12.88 -7.13 -0.84
N LEU A 45 -11.74 -7.84 -0.89
CA LEU A 45 -11.69 -9.30 -0.82
C LEU A 45 -12.37 -9.80 0.45
N ASN A 46 -12.05 -9.23 1.61
CA ASN A 46 -12.53 -9.70 2.91
C ASN A 46 -14.01 -9.47 3.19
N ARG A 47 -14.66 -8.61 2.42
CA ARG A 47 -16.11 -8.40 2.47
C ARG A 47 -16.88 -9.26 1.47
N ARG A 48 -16.21 -10.10 0.66
CA ARG A 48 -16.88 -11.04 -0.25
C ARG A 48 -17.11 -12.39 0.45
N PRO A 49 -18.18 -13.11 0.10
CA PRO A 49 -18.40 -14.47 0.57
C PRO A 49 -17.27 -15.39 0.11
N ILE A 50 -17.02 -16.49 0.83
CA ILE A 50 -15.86 -17.35 0.60
C ILE A 50 -15.93 -18.12 -0.73
N GLU A 51 -17.15 -18.34 -1.21
CA GLU A 51 -17.49 -18.96 -2.48
C GLU A 51 -17.14 -18.07 -3.68
N ALA A 52 -16.99 -16.76 -3.46
CA ALA A 52 -16.67 -15.82 -4.53
C ALA A 52 -15.31 -16.17 -5.16
N PRO A 53 -15.21 -16.25 -6.51
CA PRO A 53 -13.96 -16.61 -7.18
C PRO A 53 -12.76 -15.78 -6.76
N VAL A 54 -12.98 -14.48 -6.53
CA VAL A 54 -11.91 -13.54 -6.13
C VAL A 54 -11.39 -13.83 -4.71
N ARG A 55 -12.21 -14.40 -3.82
CA ARG A 55 -11.81 -14.78 -2.45
C ARG A 55 -10.88 -16.00 -2.44
N LYS A 56 -11.06 -16.92 -3.39
CA LYS A 56 -10.26 -18.15 -3.51
C LYS A 56 -8.76 -17.87 -3.64
N ILE A 57 -8.37 -16.68 -4.09
CA ILE A 57 -6.97 -16.24 -4.14
C ILE A 57 -6.31 -16.24 -2.74
N GLU A 58 -7.06 -15.95 -1.66
CA GLU A 58 -6.51 -16.03 -0.30
C GLU A 58 -6.18 -17.47 0.14
N LEU A 59 -6.84 -18.47 -0.47
CA LEU A 59 -6.68 -19.89 -0.16
C LEU A 59 -5.55 -20.55 -0.96
N LEU A 60 -4.92 -19.82 -1.89
CA LEU A 60 -3.80 -20.34 -2.65
C LEU A 60 -2.57 -20.45 -1.74
N ASP A 61 -2.14 -21.68 -1.51
CA ASP A 61 -0.88 -21.99 -0.85
C ASP A 61 0.26 -22.02 -1.89
N PHE A 62 1.34 -21.30 -1.59
CA PHE A 62 2.53 -21.22 -2.42
C PHE A 62 3.77 -21.83 -1.74
N ASP A 63 3.61 -22.46 -0.57
CA ASP A 63 4.72 -23.03 0.19
C ASP A 63 5.45 -24.15 -0.58
N HIS A 64 4.74 -24.81 -1.48
CA HIS A 64 5.23 -25.93 -2.28
C HIS A 64 5.77 -25.51 -3.66
N VAL A 65 5.75 -24.21 -4.00
CA VAL A 65 6.21 -23.72 -5.30
C VAL A 65 7.73 -23.55 -5.28
N GLN A 66 8.42 -24.23 -6.20
CA GLN A 66 9.87 -24.13 -6.37
C GLN A 66 10.30 -22.68 -6.58
N ARG A 67 11.17 -22.19 -5.71
CA ARG A 67 11.64 -20.79 -5.74
C ARG A 67 12.96 -20.72 -6.51
N GLY A 68 13.06 -19.75 -7.41
CA GLY A 68 14.30 -19.49 -8.15
C GLY A 68 15.44 -18.99 -7.25
N ARG A 69 16.65 -18.92 -7.82
CA ARG A 69 17.86 -18.44 -7.13
C ARG A 69 17.76 -16.95 -6.79
N GLY A 70 18.15 -16.56 -5.57
CA GLY A 70 18.15 -15.18 -5.10
C GLY A 70 17.18 -14.93 -3.93
N ARG A 71 16.94 -13.66 -3.58
CA ARG A 71 15.98 -13.30 -2.54
C ARG A 71 14.56 -13.62 -3.01
N PRO A 72 13.79 -14.46 -2.29
CA PRO A 72 12.40 -14.72 -2.65
C PRO A 72 11.58 -13.44 -2.71
N LYS A 73 10.69 -13.34 -3.71
CA LYS A 73 9.67 -12.29 -3.73
C LYS A 73 8.75 -12.49 -2.53
N LYS A 74 8.33 -11.39 -1.89
CA LYS A 74 7.30 -11.46 -0.85
C LYS A 74 6.00 -11.97 -1.46
N THR A 75 5.31 -12.82 -0.73
CA THR A 75 3.95 -13.24 -1.11
C THR A 75 2.97 -12.09 -0.91
N TRP A 76 1.78 -12.21 -1.51
CA TRP A 76 0.69 -11.26 -1.27
C TRP A 76 0.33 -11.20 0.22
N GLN A 77 0.21 -12.35 0.88
CA GLN A 77 -0.14 -12.43 2.30
C GLN A 77 0.93 -11.77 3.19
N GLU A 78 2.23 -12.01 2.93
CA GLU A 78 3.33 -11.35 3.65
C GLU A 78 3.30 -9.83 3.46
N THR A 79 3.01 -9.38 2.24
CA THR A 79 2.89 -7.95 1.92
C THR A 79 1.75 -7.30 2.69
N ILE A 80 0.58 -7.93 2.73
CA ILE A 80 -0.58 -7.42 3.49
C ILE A 80 -0.31 -7.43 4.99
N ARG A 81 0.30 -8.49 5.55
CA ARG A 81 0.69 -8.52 6.97
C ARG A 81 1.63 -7.36 7.31
N SER A 82 2.62 -7.11 6.45
CA SER A 82 3.55 -5.99 6.61
C SER A 82 2.85 -4.63 6.56
N ASP A 83 1.87 -4.46 5.67
CA ASP A 83 1.12 -3.20 5.54
C ASP A 83 0.17 -2.96 6.72
N LEU A 84 -0.52 -4.00 7.19
CA LEU A 84 -1.35 -3.95 8.40
C LEU A 84 -0.51 -3.60 9.63
N SER A 85 0.65 -4.25 9.78
CA SER A 85 1.59 -3.96 10.87
C SER A 85 2.12 -2.53 10.81
N TYR A 86 2.46 -2.03 9.62
CA TYR A 86 2.93 -0.66 9.43
C TYR A 86 1.91 0.38 9.89
N LEU A 87 0.61 0.13 9.68
CA LEU A 87 -0.48 1.02 10.11
C LEU A 87 -1.07 0.66 11.48
N ASN A 88 -0.53 -0.36 12.15
CA ASN A 88 -1.07 -0.92 13.39
C ASN A 88 -2.59 -1.23 13.31
N LEU A 89 -3.00 -1.93 12.24
CA LEU A 89 -4.39 -2.28 11.99
C LEU A 89 -4.66 -3.77 12.23
N ASP A 90 -5.78 -4.06 12.91
CA ASP A 90 -6.33 -5.40 12.99
C ASP A 90 -7.05 -5.74 11.66
N LYS A 91 -6.85 -6.98 11.18
CA LYS A 91 -7.56 -7.54 10.03
C LYS A 91 -9.08 -7.55 10.23
N ASN A 92 -9.55 -7.71 11.47
CA ASN A 92 -10.99 -7.77 11.75
C ASN A 92 -11.71 -6.44 11.49
N LEU A 93 -10.98 -5.31 11.49
CA LEU A 93 -11.52 -3.98 11.22
C LEU A 93 -12.13 -3.85 9.82
N VAL A 94 -11.78 -4.74 8.89
CA VAL A 94 -12.24 -4.68 7.50
C VAL A 94 -13.76 -4.75 7.33
N THR A 95 -14.47 -5.32 8.31
CA THR A 95 -15.94 -5.42 8.31
C THR A 95 -16.59 -4.05 8.42
N ASP A 96 -16.03 -3.14 9.23
CA ASP A 96 -16.45 -1.74 9.29
C ASP A 96 -15.86 -0.96 8.10
N ARG A 97 -16.67 -0.77 7.06
CA ARG A 97 -16.25 -0.07 5.84
C ARG A 97 -15.86 1.38 6.09
N ALA A 98 -16.52 2.06 7.03
CA ALA A 98 -16.28 3.48 7.29
C ALA A 98 -14.94 3.64 8.02
N GLN A 99 -14.74 2.90 9.11
CA GLN A 99 -13.47 2.90 9.84
C GLN A 99 -12.32 2.39 8.98
N TRP A 100 -12.53 1.31 8.21
CA TRP A 100 -11.51 0.79 7.30
C TRP A 100 -11.05 1.86 6.31
N LYS A 101 -12.00 2.50 5.61
CA LYS A 101 -11.69 3.56 4.64
C LYS A 101 -10.93 4.71 5.31
N GLN A 102 -11.36 5.15 6.49
CA GLN A 102 -10.71 6.24 7.21
C GLN A 102 -9.26 5.90 7.60
N ARG A 103 -9.03 4.69 8.12
CA ARG A 103 -7.72 4.27 8.63
C ARG A 103 -6.68 4.01 7.54
N ILE A 104 -7.09 3.52 6.37
CA ILE A 104 -6.17 3.26 5.27
C ILE A 104 -5.93 4.48 4.38
N HIS A 105 -6.74 5.53 4.52
CA HIS A 105 -6.70 6.67 3.62
C HIS A 105 -5.40 7.44 3.77
N VAL A 106 -4.75 7.70 2.65
CA VAL A 106 -3.59 8.58 2.57
C VAL A 106 -4.05 9.82 1.84
N ALA A 107 -3.90 11.00 2.44
CA ALA A 107 -4.22 12.25 1.79
C ALA A 107 -3.30 12.47 0.56
N ASP A 108 -3.85 12.98 -0.54
CA ASP A 108 -3.07 13.64 -1.61
C ASP A 108 -3.80 14.94 -1.95
N PRO A 109 -3.12 15.96 -2.48
CA PRO A 109 -3.77 17.13 -3.02
C PRO A 109 -4.60 16.69 -4.24
N THR A 110 -5.92 16.85 -4.16
CA THR A 110 -6.85 16.78 -5.30
C THR A 110 -6.74 18.02 -6.16
#